data_AF-A0A101JE89-F1
#
_entry.id   AF-A0A101JE89-F1
#
_cell.length_a   1.000
_cell.length_b   1.000
_cell.length_c   1.000
_cell.angle_alpha   90.00
_cell.angle_beta   90.00
_cell.angle_gamma   90.00
#
_symmetry.space_group_name_H-M   'P 1'
#
loop_
_entity.id
_entity.type
_entity.pdbx_description
1 polymer ?
#
loop_
_entity_poly.entity_id
_entity_poly.type
_entity_poly.pdbx_seq_one_letter_code
_entity_poly.pdbx_strand_id
1 'polypeptide(L)'
;MINPGTQPIAQASEDLAAAALDAFLSAVRARIAEVGDLEVLTRVAEIAGEAVRDGAADRDGRYGWDLPYTDGHVVRLLIPGVPLPQMRDDITAEAPCLYVNGAAWWWSDAVGTVAAEGTKVASRR
;
A
#
# COMPACT_ATOMS: atom_id res chain seq x y z
N MET A 1 10.14 -17.66 10.30
CA MET A 1 8.78 -17.34 10.80
C MET A 1 7.90 -17.20 9.58
N ILE A 2 6.85 -18.01 9.45
CA ILE A 2 5.88 -17.88 8.34
C ILE A 2 4.97 -16.71 8.70
N ASN A 3 4.95 -15.65 7.90
CA ASN A 3 3.95 -14.59 8.04
C ASN A 3 2.61 -15.14 7.48
N PRO A 4 1.59 -15.43 8.29
CA PRO A 4 0.41 -16.17 7.83
C PRO A 4 -0.36 -15.43 6.74
N GLY A 5 -0.37 -14.09 6.77
CA GLY A 5 -0.95 -13.26 5.72
C GLY A 5 -0.24 -13.31 4.36
N THR A 6 0.84 -14.08 4.21
CA THR A 6 1.59 -14.22 2.94
C THR A 6 1.24 -15.46 2.12
N GLN A 7 0.33 -16.31 2.63
CA GLN A 7 -0.11 -17.50 1.91
C GLN A 7 -0.80 -17.15 0.57
N PRO A 8 -0.78 -18.07 -0.41
CA PRO A 8 -1.52 -17.92 -1.66
C PRO A 8 -3.04 -17.82 -1.45
N ILE A 9 -3.69 -17.00 -2.27
CA ILE A 9 -5.13 -16.76 -2.22
C ILE A 9 -5.81 -17.50 -3.37
N ALA A 10 -6.56 -18.56 -3.07
CA ALA A 10 -7.10 -19.47 -4.08
C ALA A 10 -8.24 -18.88 -4.94
N GLN A 11 -9.02 -17.95 -4.40
CA GLN A 11 -10.19 -17.34 -5.06
C GLN A 11 -10.00 -15.84 -5.28
N ALA A 12 -8.79 -15.45 -5.67
CA ALA A 12 -8.45 -14.05 -5.85
C ALA A 12 -9.13 -13.44 -7.09
N SER A 13 -9.67 -12.23 -6.95
CA SER A 13 -10.29 -11.46 -8.03
C SER A 13 -9.57 -10.12 -8.24
N GLU A 14 -9.25 -9.80 -9.49
CA GLU A 14 -8.65 -8.51 -9.85
C GLU A 14 -9.61 -7.36 -9.56
N ASP A 15 -10.90 -7.52 -9.84
CA ASP A 15 -11.92 -6.49 -9.57
C ASP A 15 -11.99 -6.13 -8.08
N LEU A 16 -11.88 -7.14 -7.20
CA LEU A 16 -11.82 -6.92 -5.75
C LEU A 16 -10.54 -6.18 -5.34
N ALA A 17 -9.41 -6.53 -5.96
CA ALA A 17 -8.14 -5.86 -5.69
C ALA A 17 -8.14 -4.41 -6.20
N ALA A 18 -8.74 -4.14 -7.37
CA ALA A 18 -8.90 -2.79 -7.91
C ALA A 18 -9.80 -1.93 -7.03
N ALA A 19 -10.95 -2.45 -6.59
CA ALA A 19 -11.82 -1.75 -5.64
C ALA A 19 -11.13 -1.48 -4.28
N ALA A 20 -10.28 -2.42 -3.83
CA ALA A 20 -9.50 -2.24 -2.62
C ALA A 20 -8.35 -1.25 -2.80
N LEU A 21 -7.75 -1.14 -4.00
CA LEU A 21 -6.75 -0.13 -4.33
C LEU A 21 -7.32 1.28 -4.15
N ASP A 22 -8.53 1.55 -4.62
CA ASP A 22 -9.18 2.85 -4.44
C ASP A 22 -9.38 3.20 -2.96
N ALA A 23 -9.84 2.22 -2.18
CA ALA A 23 -9.98 2.37 -0.73
C ALA A 23 -8.62 2.58 -0.04
N PHE A 24 -7.58 1.88 -0.52
CA PHE A 24 -6.22 1.98 0.00
C PHE A 24 -5.62 3.36 -0.27
N LEU A 25 -5.70 3.86 -1.50
CA LEU A 25 -5.21 5.19 -1.87
C LEU A 25 -5.98 6.29 -1.13
N SER A 26 -7.28 6.11 -0.90
CA SER A 26 -8.08 7.02 -0.07
C SER A 26 -7.57 7.05 1.38
N ALA A 27 -7.26 5.88 1.96
CA ALA A 27 -6.69 5.78 3.31
C ALA A 27 -5.28 6.39 3.39
N VAL A 28 -4.43 6.17 2.38
CA VAL A 28 -3.10 6.80 2.27
C VAL A 28 -3.21 8.32 2.24
N ARG A 29 -4.11 8.87 1.42
CA ARG A 29 -4.32 10.34 1.36
C ARG A 29 -4.81 10.91 2.69
N ALA A 30 -5.72 10.22 3.37
CA ALA A 30 -6.16 10.63 4.71
C ALA A 30 -4.99 10.61 5.71
N ARG A 31 -4.18 9.55 5.70
CA ARG A 31 -3.00 9.42 6.57
C ARG A 31 -1.94 10.47 6.28
N ILE A 32 -1.73 10.83 5.01
CA ILE A 32 -0.84 11.92 4.59
C ILE A 32 -1.26 13.25 5.22
N ALA A 33 -2.56 13.54 5.23
CA ALA A 33 -3.10 14.77 5.83
C ALA A 33 -2.85 14.81 7.34
N GLU A 34 -3.04 13.69 8.04
CA GLU A 34 -2.74 13.59 9.49
C GLU A 34 -1.25 13.76 9.81
N VAL A 35 -0.37 13.23 8.97
CA VAL A 35 1.10 13.27 9.19
C VAL A 35 1.68 14.64 8.80
N GLY A 36 1.05 15.36 7.88
CA GLY A 36 1.48 16.69 7.43
C GLY A 36 1.55 17.74 8.54
N ASP A 37 0.84 17.53 9.66
CA ASP A 37 0.86 18.40 10.84
C ASP A 37 2.07 18.16 11.76
N LEU A 38 2.91 17.14 11.48
CA LEU A 38 4.09 16.85 12.29
C LEU A 38 5.30 17.67 11.83
N GLU A 39 5.74 18.63 12.65
CA GLU A 39 6.90 19.53 12.38
C GLU A 39 8.22 18.81 12.04
N VAL A 40 8.33 17.51 12.36
CA VAL A 40 9.55 16.70 12.20
C VAL A 40 9.68 16.12 10.77
N LEU A 41 8.60 16.09 9.99
CA LEU A 41 8.59 15.50 8.65
C LEU A 41 8.29 16.56 7.59
N THR A 42 9.14 16.62 6.56
CA THR A 42 8.90 17.46 5.39
C THR A 42 8.55 16.59 4.19
N ARG A 43 7.44 16.87 3.53
CA ARG A 43 7.06 16.21 2.27
C ARG A 43 7.86 16.80 1.12
N VAL A 44 8.55 15.94 0.39
CA VAL A 44 9.42 16.29 -0.75
C VAL A 44 8.96 15.66 -2.06
N ALA A 45 8.07 14.67 -1.99
CA ALA A 45 7.42 14.08 -3.15
C ALA A 45 5.96 13.72 -2.82
N GLU A 46 5.11 13.79 -3.84
CA GLU A 46 3.69 13.45 -3.78
C GLU A 46 3.38 12.36 -4.80
N ILE A 47 2.22 11.73 -4.66
CA ILE A 47 1.69 10.81 -5.66
C ILE A 47 1.32 11.62 -6.91
N ALA A 48 1.99 11.36 -8.03
CA ALA A 48 1.94 12.17 -9.25
C ALA A 48 0.78 11.84 -10.20
N GLY A 49 0.02 10.77 -9.92
CA GLY A 49 -1.05 10.35 -10.82
C GLY A 49 -1.81 9.11 -10.34
N GLU A 50 -2.52 8.48 -11.27
CA GLU A 50 -3.21 7.22 -11.04
C GLU A 50 -2.22 6.05 -10.96
N ALA A 51 -2.59 5.02 -10.20
CA ALA A 51 -1.84 3.79 -10.14
C ALA A 51 -1.98 3.03 -11.47
N VAL A 52 -0.86 2.57 -12.03
CA VAL A 52 -0.82 1.88 -13.32
C VAL A 52 -0.77 0.38 -13.10
N ARG A 53 -1.71 -0.37 -13.69
CA ARG A 53 -1.75 -1.83 -13.58
C ARG A 53 -0.52 -2.48 -14.23
N ASP A 54 0.16 -3.37 -13.50
CA ASP A 54 1.28 -4.20 -14.00
C ASP A 54 1.00 -5.69 -13.76
N GLY A 55 0.45 -6.36 -14.78
CA GLY A 55 0.12 -7.80 -14.73
C GLY A 55 1.34 -8.71 -14.57
N ALA A 56 2.54 -8.25 -14.92
CA ALA A 56 3.75 -9.05 -14.75
C ALA A 56 4.21 -9.11 -13.28
N ALA A 57 3.72 -8.22 -12.44
CA ALA A 57 4.02 -8.19 -11.00
C ALA A 57 3.05 -9.04 -10.16
N ASP A 58 2.02 -9.63 -10.76
CA ASP A 58 1.02 -10.44 -10.06
C ASP A 58 1.66 -11.65 -9.37
N ARG A 59 1.18 -11.97 -8.17
CA ARG A 59 1.71 -13.06 -7.38
C ARG A 59 0.73 -13.58 -6.35
N ASP A 60 0.57 -14.89 -6.26
CA ASP A 60 -0.12 -15.57 -5.14
C ASP A 60 -1.54 -15.03 -4.86
N GLY A 61 -2.27 -14.62 -5.91
CA GLY A 61 -3.59 -14.01 -5.80
C GLY A 61 -3.60 -12.53 -5.36
N ARG A 62 -2.46 -11.85 -5.55
CA ARG A 62 -2.31 -10.40 -5.40
C ARG A 62 -1.95 -9.82 -6.76
N TYR A 63 -2.53 -8.67 -7.06
CA TYR A 63 -2.44 -8.03 -8.36
C TYR A 63 -1.53 -6.80 -8.25
N GLY A 64 -0.70 -6.55 -9.25
CA GLY A 64 0.33 -5.52 -9.22
C GLY A 64 -0.11 -4.15 -9.76
N TRP A 65 0.26 -3.08 -9.08
CA TRP A 65 0.14 -1.69 -9.54
C TRP A 65 1.39 -0.87 -9.23
N ASP A 66 1.72 0.04 -10.13
CA ASP A 66 2.80 1.00 -9.99
C ASP A 66 2.24 2.39 -9.68
N LEU A 67 2.64 2.94 -8.52
CA LEU A 67 2.21 4.24 -8.03
C LEU A 67 3.32 5.27 -8.28
N PRO A 68 3.18 6.18 -9.26
CA PRO A 68 4.23 7.15 -9.58
C PRO A 68 4.28 8.30 -8.56
N TYR A 69 5.48 8.74 -8.23
CA TYR A 69 5.74 9.92 -7.38
C TYR A 69 6.35 11.08 -8.18
N THR A 70 6.18 12.31 -7.70
CA THR A 70 6.55 13.55 -8.41
C THR A 70 8.05 13.76 -8.61
N ASP A 71 8.89 13.09 -7.81
CA ASP A 71 10.35 13.07 -7.94
C ASP A 71 10.85 11.97 -8.89
N GLY A 72 9.92 11.25 -9.54
CA GLY A 72 10.20 10.26 -10.58
C GLY A 72 10.40 8.83 -10.07
N HIS A 73 10.37 8.57 -8.77
CA HIS A 73 10.35 7.19 -8.28
C HIS A 73 8.95 6.58 -8.38
N VAL A 74 8.88 5.25 -8.26
CA VAL A 74 7.65 4.46 -8.36
C VAL A 74 7.58 3.53 -7.17
N VAL A 75 6.43 3.52 -6.49
CA VAL A 75 6.12 2.55 -5.44
C VAL A 75 5.31 1.43 -6.03
N ARG A 76 5.78 0.19 -5.93
CA ARG A 76 5.06 -0.99 -6.40
C ARG A 76 4.17 -1.55 -5.31
N LEU A 77 2.89 -1.72 -5.63
CA LEU A 77 1.86 -2.28 -4.75
C LEU A 77 1.40 -3.62 -5.29
N LEU A 78 1.29 -4.64 -4.43
CA LEU A 78 0.50 -5.83 -4.75
C LEU A 78 -0.70 -5.90 -3.80
N ILE A 79 -1.91 -5.76 -4.35
CA ILE A 79 -3.16 -5.77 -3.58
C ILE A 79 -3.81 -7.16 -3.63
N PRO A 80 -4.16 -7.77 -2.48
CA PRO A 80 -4.90 -9.03 -2.41
C PRO A 80 -6.24 -8.97 -3.15
N GLY A 81 -6.56 -10.01 -3.92
CA GLY A 81 -7.86 -10.13 -4.60
C GLY A 81 -8.99 -10.65 -3.73
N VAL A 82 -9.16 -10.13 -2.52
CA VAL A 82 -10.20 -10.57 -1.56
C VAL A 82 -11.17 -9.43 -1.21
N PRO A 83 -12.32 -9.68 -0.55
CA PRO A 83 -13.17 -8.59 -0.08
C PRO A 83 -12.43 -7.66 0.90
N LEU A 84 -12.61 -6.35 0.76
CA LEU A 84 -11.96 -5.33 1.60
C LEU A 84 -12.05 -5.58 3.12
N PRO A 85 -13.19 -6.05 3.69
CA PRO A 85 -13.25 -6.36 5.11
C PRO A 85 -12.26 -7.43 5.58
N GLN A 86 -11.88 -8.37 4.71
CA GLN A 86 -10.89 -9.41 5.04
C GLN A 86 -9.46 -8.87 5.02
N MET A 87 -9.15 -7.89 4.16
CA MET A 87 -7.83 -7.25 4.14
C MET A 87 -7.62 -6.35 5.35
N ARG A 88 -8.69 -5.70 5.82
CA ARG A 88 -8.69 -4.75 6.92
C ARG A 88 -8.89 -5.40 8.29
N ASP A 89 -8.88 -6.73 8.35
CA ASP A 89 -8.91 -7.46 9.62
C ASP A 89 -7.53 -7.40 10.28
N ASP A 90 -7.17 -6.25 10.85
CA ASP A 90 -5.88 -6.05 11.54
C ASP A 90 -5.77 -6.86 12.85
N ILE A 91 -6.79 -7.65 13.21
CA ILE A 91 -6.86 -8.42 14.47
C ILE A 91 -6.46 -9.87 14.23
N THR A 92 -6.83 -10.46 13.09
CA THR A 92 -6.47 -11.84 12.78
C THR A 92 -5.12 -11.92 12.09
N ALA A 93 -4.26 -12.81 12.57
CA ALA A 93 -2.95 -13.04 11.96
C ALA A 93 -3.05 -13.61 10.52
N GLU A 94 -4.24 -14.05 10.11
CA GLU A 94 -4.54 -14.65 8.81
C GLU A 94 -4.96 -13.63 7.74
N ALA A 95 -5.17 -12.36 8.12
CA ALA A 95 -5.53 -11.32 7.17
C ALA A 95 -4.50 -11.21 6.04
N PRO A 96 -4.93 -11.22 4.76
CA PRO A 96 -4.00 -11.18 3.63
C PRO A 96 -3.16 -9.90 3.61
N CYS A 97 -1.85 -10.06 3.62
CA CYS A 97 -0.91 -8.95 3.48
C CYS A 97 -0.91 -8.40 2.06
N LEU A 98 -0.79 -7.07 1.97
CA LEU A 98 -0.38 -6.36 0.78
C LEU A 98 1.13 -6.45 0.63
N TYR A 99 1.66 -6.16 -0.55
CA TYR A 99 3.08 -5.88 -0.70
C TYR A 99 3.31 -4.44 -1.11
N VAL A 100 4.30 -3.80 -0.48
CA VAL A 100 4.81 -2.47 -0.84
C VAL A 100 6.30 -2.63 -1.13
N ASN A 101 6.71 -2.35 -2.37
CA ASN A 101 8.09 -2.55 -2.85
C ASN A 101 8.64 -3.95 -2.56
N GLY A 102 7.78 -4.98 -2.63
CA GLY A 102 8.15 -6.37 -2.39
C GLY A 102 8.21 -6.82 -0.93
N ALA A 103 8.00 -5.93 0.04
CA ALA A 103 7.85 -6.27 1.46
C ALA A 103 6.37 -6.46 1.81
N ALA A 104 6.05 -7.47 2.63
CA ALA A 104 4.69 -7.78 3.05
C ALA A 104 4.26 -6.89 4.24
N TRP A 105 3.06 -6.34 4.17
CA TRP A 105 2.50 -5.45 5.18
C TRP A 105 1.01 -5.75 5.41
N TRP A 106 0.56 -5.68 6.66
CA TRP A 106 -0.88 -5.59 6.94
C TRP A 106 -1.42 -4.25 6.47
N TRP A 107 -2.74 -4.15 6.33
CA TRP A 107 -3.39 -2.98 5.73
C TRP A 107 -2.96 -1.67 6.39
N SER A 108 -3.07 -1.59 7.72
CA SER A 108 -2.73 -0.38 8.48
C SER A 108 -1.26 0.03 8.33
N ASP A 109 -0.34 -0.92 8.40
CA ASP A 109 1.09 -0.67 8.22
C ASP A 109 1.44 -0.32 6.77
N ALA A 110 0.77 -0.92 5.79
CA ALA A 110 0.95 -0.60 4.37
C ALA A 110 0.53 0.84 4.09
N VAL A 111 -0.63 1.27 4.63
CA VAL A 111 -1.09 2.66 4.53
C VAL A 111 -0.08 3.61 5.16
N GLY A 112 0.43 3.29 6.35
CA GLY A 112 1.46 4.08 7.03
C GLY A 112 2.76 4.19 6.22
N THR A 113 3.24 3.06 5.72
CA THR A 113 4.45 2.96 4.87
C THR A 113 4.32 3.85 3.64
N VAL A 114 3.25 3.69 2.85
CA VAL A 114 3.04 4.47 1.62
C VAL A 114 2.77 5.95 1.91
N ALA A 115 2.09 6.30 3.00
CA ALA A 115 1.88 7.69 3.39
C ALA A 115 3.18 8.41 3.79
N ALA A 116 4.13 7.67 4.33
CA ALA A 116 5.47 8.14 4.68
C ALA A 116 6.40 8.22 3.46
N GLU A 117 6.11 7.52 2.37
CA GLU A 117 6.84 7.68 1.11
C GLU A 117 6.78 9.14 0.64
N GLY A 118 7.91 9.64 0.15
CA GLY A 118 8.05 11.04 -0.23
C GLY A 118 8.18 12.01 0.95
N THR A 119 8.38 11.53 2.19
CA THR A 119 8.75 12.38 3.34
C THR A 119 10.23 12.23 3.70
N LYS A 120 10.80 13.27 4.30
CA LYS A 120 12.17 13.27 4.87
C LYS A 120 12.12 13.86 6.27
N VAL A 121 13.01 13.37 7.14
CA VAL A 121 13.20 13.97 8.47
C VAL A 121 13.74 15.39 8.27
N ALA A 122 13.05 16.37 8.85
CA ALA A 122 13.49 17.75 8.87
C ALA A 122 14.86 17.81 9.54
N SER A 123 15.90 18.20 8.79
CA SER A 123 17.22 18.39 9.36
C SER A 123 17.14 19.55 10.35
N ARG A 124 17.35 19.28 11.64
CA ARG A 124 17.49 20.34 12.66
C ARG A 124 18.69 21.21 12.25
N ARG A 125 18.44 22.46 11.88
CA ARG A 125 19.47 23.49 11.75
C ARG A 125 19.80 24.07 13.12
#